data_AF-L9WZR7-F1
#
_entry.id   AF-L9WZR7-F1
#
_cell.length_a   1.000
_cell.length_b   1.000
_cell.length_c   1.000
_cell.angle_alpha   90.00
_cell.angle_beta   90.00
_cell.angle_gamma   90.00
#
_symmetry.space_group_name_H-M   'P 1'
#
loop_
_entity.id
_entity.type
_entity.pdbx_description
1 polymer ?
#
loop_
_entity_poly.entity_id
_entity_poly.type
_entity_poly.pdbx_seq_one_letter_code
_entity_poly.pdbx_strand_id
1 'polypeptide(L)' 'MERFVSREDALSRLRRCYDSDNAEMVVIFGRRRLGKTQLVQHSLAECDDGVSRFDPSPSTAPEY' A
#
# COMPACT_ATOMS: atom_id res chain seq x y z
N MET A 1 -1.14 -9.81 19.44
CA MET A 1 -0.43 -8.76 18.67
C MET A 1 0.12 -9.38 17.40
N GLU A 2 -0.51 -9.10 16.26
CA GLU A 2 0.13 -9.40 14.96
C GLU A 2 1.27 -8.42 14.78
N ARG A 3 2.50 -8.89 15.01
CA ARG A 3 3.70 -8.06 14.84
C ARG A 3 3.92 -7.89 13.33
N PHE A 4 4.01 -6.65 12.87
CA PHE A 4 4.35 -6.35 11.48
C PHE A 4 5.85 -6.61 11.28
N VAL A 5 6.22 -7.85 10.93
CA VAL A 5 7.64 -8.29 10.88
C VAL A 5 8.19 -8.20 9.46
N SER A 6 9.43 -7.71 9.32
CA SER A 6 10.25 -7.77 8.10
C SER A 6 9.65 -7.05 6.89
N ARG A 7 9.32 -5.76 7.07
CA ARG A 7 8.73 -4.91 6.00
C ARG A 7 9.29 -3.49 5.96
N GLU A 8 10.35 -3.20 6.71
CA GLU A 8 10.95 -1.87 6.81
C GLU A 8 11.45 -1.34 5.46
N ASP A 9 12.08 -2.18 4.64
CA ASP A 9 12.52 -1.80 3.29
C ASP A 9 11.35 -1.42 2.37
N ALA A 10 10.25 -2.18 2.47
CA ALA A 10 9.06 -1.93 1.67
C ALA A 10 8.34 -0.64 2.11
N LEU A 11 8.25 -0.40 3.42
CA LEU A 11 7.74 0.85 3.98
C LEU A 11 8.60 2.04 3.54
N SER A 12 9.92 1.94 3.69
CA SER A 12 10.86 2.99 3.32
C SER A 12 10.78 3.33 1.83
N ARG A 13 10.58 2.30 0.98
CA ARG A 13 10.37 2.52 -0.45
C ARG A 13 9.07 3.24 -0.74
N LEU A 14 7.96 2.87 -0.10
CA LEU A 14 6.68 3.55 -0.27
C LEU A 14 6.74 5.01 0.17
N ARG A 15 7.36 5.28 1.34
CA ARG A 15 7.53 6.64 1.87
C ARG A 15 8.31 7.54 0.90
N ARG A 16 9.44 7.04 0.37
CA ARG A 16 10.20 7.78 -0.66
C ARG A 16 9.38 8.09 -1.91
N CYS A 17 8.46 7.21 -2.31
CA CYS A 17 7.59 7.48 -3.45
C CYS A 17 6.53 8.54 -3.12
N TYR A 18 6.06 8.62 -1.87
CA TYR A 18 5.13 9.67 -1.43
C TYR A 18 5.82 11.04 -1.35
N ASP A 19 7.07 11.08 -0.87
CA ASP A 19 7.86 12.32 -0.75
C ASP A 19 8.43 12.83 -2.10
N SER A 20 8.17 12.13 -3.20
CA SER A 20 8.72 12.46 -4.53
C SER A 20 7.86 13.52 -5.21
N ASP A 21 8.50 14.57 -5.74
CA ASP A 21 7.83 15.58 -6.58
C ASP A 21 7.38 15.03 -7.96
N ASN A 22 7.71 13.77 -8.26
CA ASN A 22 7.35 13.12 -9.52
C ASN A 22 6.09 12.27 -9.40
N ALA A 23 5.38 12.10 -10.51
CA ALA A 23 4.31 11.13 -10.59
C ALA A 23 4.89 9.69 -10.59
N GLU A 24 4.86 9.03 -9.44
CA GLU A 24 5.34 7.66 -9.26
C GLU A 24 4.20 6.63 -9.17
N MET A 25 4.45 5.41 -9.65
CA MET A 25 3.52 4.28 -9.55
C MET A 25 4.21 3.07 -8.92
N VAL A 26 3.63 2.58 -7.81
CA VAL A 26 4.14 1.39 -7.11
C VAL A 26 3.15 0.23 -7.24
N VAL A 27 3.63 -0.91 -7.73
CA VAL A 27 2.85 -2.15 -7.79
C VAL A 27 3.28 -3.09 -6.67
N ILE A 28 2.37 -3.38 -5.74
CA ILE A 28 2.60 -4.33 -4.64
C ILE A 28 1.97 -5.67 -5.00
N PHE A 29 2.81 -6.69 -5.22
CA PHE A 29 2.37 -8.04 -5.56
C PHE A 29 2.95 -9.09 -4.61
N GLY A 30 2.41 -10.31 -4.65
CA GLY A 30 2.88 -11.42 -3.83
C GLY A 30 1.76 -12.37 -3.40
N ARG A 31 2.11 -13.44 -2.67
CA ARG A 31 1.18 -14.50 -2.25
C ARG A 31 -0.02 -13.96 -1.44
N ARG A 32 -1.13 -14.69 -1.49
CA ARG A 32 -2.34 -14.41 -0.71
C ARG A 32 -2.00 -14.38 0.79
N ARG A 33 -2.62 -13.47 1.55
CA ARG A 33 -2.47 -13.33 3.02
C ARG A 33 -1.07 -12.89 3.53
N LEU A 34 -0.20 -12.35 2.69
CA LEU A 34 1.10 -11.78 3.13
C LEU A 34 1.01 -10.35 3.72
N GLY A 35 -0.18 -9.85 4.03
CA GLY A 35 -0.36 -8.52 4.62
C GLY A 35 -0.09 -7.35 3.67
N LYS A 36 -0.26 -7.50 2.35
CA LYS A 36 -0.09 -6.39 1.38
C LYS A 36 -0.97 -5.18 1.72
N THR A 37 -2.23 -5.43 2.08
CA THR A 37 -3.15 -4.39 2.52
C THR A 37 -2.70 -3.73 3.82
N GLN A 38 -2.18 -4.52 4.78
CA GLN A 38 -1.61 -3.97 6.02
C GLN A 38 -0.35 -3.13 5.74
N LEU A 39 0.51 -3.53 4.79
CA LEU A 39 1.67 -2.74 4.38
C LEU A 39 1.27 -1.35 3.89
N VAL A 40 0.25 -1.26 3.03
CA VAL A 40 -0.27 0.03 2.54
C VAL A 40 -0.87 0.85 3.68
N GLN A 41 -1.65 0.23 4.58
CA GLN A 41 -2.21 0.95 5.73
C GLN A 41 -1.11 1.51 6.64
N HIS A 42 -0.06 0.74 6.92
CA HIS A 42 1.07 1.20 7.71
C HIS A 42 1.92 2.26 7.01
N SER A 43 2.08 2.21 5.69
CA SER A 43 2.83 3.23 4.95
C SER A 43 2.11 4.57 4.92
N LEU A 44 0.77 4.56 4.93
CA LEU A 44 -0.06 5.75 4.91
C LEU A 44 -0.28 6.39 6.30
N ALA A 45 -0.06 5.65 7.38
CA ALA A 45 -0.28 6.16 8.75
C ALA A 45 0.62 7.35 9.13
N GLU A 46 1.73 7.54 8.41
CA GLU A 46 2.68 8.64 8.61
C GLU A 46 2.68 9.62 7.42
N CYS A 47 1.72 9.51 6.50
CA CYS A 47 1.60 10.41 5.35
C CYS A 47 0.63 11.54 5.69
N ASP A 48 1.12 12.79 5.71
CA ASP A 48 0.30 13.98 5.98
C ASP A 48 -0.43 14.52 4.73
N ASP A 49 -0.20 13.90 3.56
CA ASP A 49 -0.81 14.29 2.29
C ASP A 49 -2.29 13.87 2.15
N GLY A 50 -2.97 14.48 1.18
CA GLY A 50 -4.33 14.11 0.80
C GLY A 50 -4.41 12.71 0.18
N VAL A 51 -4.48 11.67 1.01
CA VAL A 51 -4.52 10.28 0.58
C VAL A 51 -5.95 9.85 0.22
N SER A 52 -6.16 9.37 -1.00
CA SER A 52 -7.39 8.68 -1.41
C SER A 52 -7.11 7.20 -1.67
N ARG A 53 -7.82 6.32 -0.96
CA ARG A 53 -7.75 4.86 -1.14
C ARG A 53 -9.02 4.35 -1.79
N PHE A 54 -8.85 3.54 -2.82
CA PHE A 54 -9.93 2.81 -3.47
C PHE A 54 -9.79 1.31 -3.21
N ASP A 55 -10.73 0.73 -2.47
CA ASP A 55 -10.87 -0.71 -2.33
C ASP A 55 -12.03 -1.17 -3.24
N PRO A 56 -11.76 -1.75 -4.42
CA PRO A 56 -12.83 -2.23 -5.28
C PRO A 56 -13.63 -3.32 -4.58
N SER A 57 -14.95 -3.15 -4.53
CA SER A 57 -15.85 -4.22 -4.12
C SER A 57 -15.75 -5.36 -5.14
N PRO A 58 -15.91 -6.64 -4.74
CA PRO A 58 -16.00 -7.74 -5.69
C PRO A 58 -17.10 -7.53 -6.75
N SER A 59 -18.13 -6.72 -6.46
CA SER A 59 -19.16 -6.34 -7.43
C SER A 59 -18.71 -5.31 -8.49
N THR A 60 -17.50 -4.76 -8.37
CA THR A 60 -16.92 -3.79 -9.31
C THR A 60 -16.03 -4.46 -10.35
N ALA A 61 -15.80 -5.78 -10.24
CA ALA A 61 -15.07 -6.54 -11.26
C ALA A 61 -15.95 -6.65 -12.52
N PRO A 62 -15.38 -6.47 -13.73
CA PRO A 62 -16.13 -6.69 -14.96
C PRO A 62 -16.63 -8.14 -15.00
N GLU A 63 -17.91 -8.33 -15.33
CA GLU A 63 -18.43 -9.64 -15.67
C GLU A 63 -17.77 -10.08 -16.99
N TYR A 64 -17.04 -11.19 -16.95
CA TYR A 64 -16.39 -11.80 -18.11
C TYR A 64 -17.29 -12.87 -18.74
#